data_AF-A0A662EY02-F1
#
_entry.id   AF-A0A662EY02-F1
#
_cell.length_a   1.000
_cell.length_b   1.000
_cell.length_c   1.000
_cell.angle_alpha   90.00
_cell.angle_beta   90.00
_cell.angle_gamma   90.00
#
_symmetry.space_group_name_H-M   'P 1'
#
loop_
_entity.id
_entity.type
_entity.pdbx_description
1 polymer ?
#
loop_
_entity_poly.entity_id
_entity_poly.type
_entity_poly.pdbx_seq_one_letter_code
_entity_poly.pdbx_strand_id
1 'polypeptide(L)'
;MLARYPIGRWGNELKRRLRSPEFIISLVLLVVLSYLILVPLFNLAWRTFSWGPGDARISSDAVPGEFTTAHWERLLMGRVANKMVWQPLAHTMVTGTIAALLALFLGGILAWFVVRSDLPGRK
;
A
#
# COMPACT_ATOMS: atom_id res chain seq x y z
N MET A 1 -17.44 47.56 -19.00
CA MET A 1 -17.69 47.08 -17.62
C MET A 1 -16.86 45.81 -17.42
N LEU A 2 -15.62 45.94 -16.91
CA LEU A 2 -14.61 44.88 -16.94
C LEU A 2 -14.85 43.85 -15.82
N ALA A 3 -15.05 42.59 -16.20
CA ALA A 3 -15.21 41.45 -15.30
C ALA A 3 -13.87 41.16 -14.57
N ARG A 4 -13.88 41.33 -13.24
CA ARG A 4 -12.72 41.08 -12.36
C ARG A 4 -12.65 39.59 -12.01
N TYR A 5 -11.46 39.01 -12.22
CA TYR A 5 -11.10 37.58 -12.18
C TYR A 5 -11.64 36.72 -11.00
N PRO A 6 -12.01 35.44 -11.22
CA PRO A 6 -12.46 34.52 -10.18
C PRO A 6 -11.31 33.72 -9.52
N ILE A 7 -10.16 34.34 -9.28
CA ILE A 7 -8.94 33.62 -8.82
C ILE A 7 -8.83 33.61 -7.28
N GLY A 8 -9.41 34.59 -6.58
CA GLY A 8 -9.31 34.72 -5.11
C GLY A 8 -10.26 33.85 -4.27
N ARG A 9 -11.13 33.06 -4.89
CA ARG A 9 -12.18 32.29 -4.18
C ARG A 9 -11.62 31.11 -3.39
N TRP A 10 -10.62 30.43 -3.96
CA TRP A 10 -9.99 29.24 -3.37
C TRP A 10 -9.27 29.56 -2.06
N GLY A 11 -8.57 30.69 -1.97
CA GLY A 11 -7.83 31.09 -0.76
C GLY A 11 -8.75 31.45 0.41
N ASN A 12 -9.88 32.09 0.15
CA ASN A 12 -10.84 32.47 1.19
C ASN A 12 -11.63 31.25 1.69
N GLU A 13 -11.95 30.31 0.80
CA GLU A 13 -12.62 29.06 1.15
C GLU A 13 -11.71 28.13 1.96
N LEU A 14 -10.43 28.04 1.60
CA LEU A 14 -9.43 27.28 2.36
C LEU A 14 -9.23 27.89 3.75
N LYS A 15 -9.14 29.22 3.87
CA LYS A 15 -9.06 29.92 5.17
C LYS A 15 -10.30 29.71 6.03
N ARG A 16 -11.49 29.63 5.42
CA ARG A 16 -12.75 29.35 6.13
C ARG A 16 -12.77 27.92 6.68
N ARG A 17 -12.36 26.94 5.86
CA ARG A 17 -12.27 25.53 6.28
C ARG A 17 -11.20 25.32 7.35
N LEU A 18 -10.04 25.97 7.22
CA LEU A 18 -8.97 25.91 8.24
C LEU A 18 -9.36 26.52 9.59
N ARG A 19 -10.43 27.31 9.68
CA ARG A 19 -10.97 27.86 10.92
C ARG A 19 -12.12 27.06 11.50
N SER A 20 -12.60 26.03 10.81
CA SER A 20 -13.70 25.21 11.31
C SER A 20 -13.15 24.11 12.25
N PRO A 21 -13.66 23.99 13.49
CA PRO A 21 -13.13 23.03 14.48
C PRO A 21 -13.12 21.59 13.95
N GLU A 22 -14.12 21.21 13.18
CA GLU A 22 -14.25 19.89 12.57
C GLU A 22 -13.14 19.59 11.54
N PHE A 23 -12.72 20.60 10.76
CA PHE A 23 -11.61 20.44 9.81
C PHE A 23 -10.26 20.32 10.53
N ILE A 24 -10.07 21.09 11.61
CA ILE A 24 -8.84 21.01 12.42
C ILE A 24 -8.74 19.64 13.08
N ILE A 25 -9.82 19.14 13.69
CA ILE A 25 -9.85 17.83 14.35
C ILE A 25 -9.58 16.72 13.33
N SER A 26 -10.25 16.75 12.18
CA SER A 26 -10.01 15.74 11.13
C SER A 26 -8.57 15.79 10.58
N LEU A 27 -7.98 16.97 10.42
CA LEU A 27 -6.58 17.10 10.02
C LEU A 27 -5.62 16.52 11.08
N VAL A 28 -5.85 16.81 12.36
CA VAL A 28 -5.05 16.24 13.46
C VAL A 28 -5.18 14.72 13.49
N LEU A 29 -6.40 14.18 13.37
CA LEU A 29 -6.63 12.73 13.30
C LEU A 29 -5.92 12.10 12.10
N LEU A 30 -5.92 12.75 10.94
CA LEU A 30 -5.21 12.28 9.75
C LEU A 30 -3.69 12.27 9.97
N VAL A 31 -3.13 13.29 10.62
CA VAL A 31 -1.71 13.33 10.97
C VAL A 31 -1.35 12.22 11.96
N VAL A 32 -2.16 12.02 13.00
CA VAL A 32 -1.95 10.95 13.97
C VAL A 32 -2.04 9.57 13.31
N LEU A 33 -3.05 9.34 12.47
CA LEU A 33 -3.19 8.10 11.71
C LEU A 33 -1.98 7.86 10.80
N SER A 34 -1.54 8.91 10.10
CA SER A 34 -0.37 8.85 9.23
C SER A 34 0.90 8.54 10.02
N TYR A 35 1.10 9.17 11.19
CA TYR A 35 2.21 8.86 12.09
C TYR A 35 2.18 7.39 12.53
N LEU A 36 1.01 6.89 12.97
CA LEU A 36 0.83 5.51 13.42
C LEU A 36 1.11 4.47 12.33
N ILE A 37 0.88 4.80 11.06
CA ILE A 37 1.15 3.90 9.93
C ILE A 37 2.60 4.05 9.44
N LEU A 38 3.06 5.28 9.21
CA LEU A 38 4.34 5.54 8.56
C LEU A 38 5.54 5.21 9.46
N VAL A 39 5.46 5.46 10.77
CA VAL A 39 6.57 5.17 11.69
C VAL A 39 6.91 3.68 11.77
N PRO A 40 5.96 2.74 12.02
CA PRO A 40 6.28 1.32 12.03
C PRO A 40 6.72 0.81 10.66
N LEU A 41 6.15 1.34 9.56
CA LEU A 41 6.60 0.98 8.20
C LEU A 41 8.04 1.43 7.94
N PHE A 42 8.40 2.65 8.35
CA PHE A 42 9.76 3.16 8.25
C PHE A 42 10.72 2.31 9.09
N ASN A 43 10.35 2.00 10.33
CA ASN A 43 11.16 1.15 11.20
C ASN A 43 11.34 -0.27 10.63
N LEU A 44 10.30 -0.83 10.01
CA LEU A 44 10.37 -2.14 9.35
C LEU A 44 11.33 -2.09 8.17
N ALA A 45 11.21 -1.07 7.31
CA ALA A 45 12.11 -0.88 6.18
C ALA A 45 13.55 -0.68 6.64
N TRP A 46 13.78 0.18 7.64
CA TRP A 46 15.12 0.44 8.18
C TRP A 46 15.79 -0.83 8.71
N ARG A 47 15.03 -1.70 9.39
CA ARG A 47 15.54 -3.00 9.87
C ARG A 47 16.03 -3.92 8.75
N THR A 48 15.53 -3.78 7.53
CA THR A 48 16.02 -4.56 6.37
C THR A 48 17.36 -4.06 5.83
N PHE A 49 17.75 -2.85 6.21
CA PHE A 49 19.02 -2.21 5.84
C PHE A 49 20.02 -2.16 7.01
N SER A 50 19.71 -2.80 8.13
CA SER A 50 20.58 -2.77 9.32
C SER A 50 20.79 -4.18 9.87
N TRP A 51 22.02 -4.48 10.32
CA TRP A 51 22.29 -5.77 10.96
C TRP A 51 21.55 -5.91 12.30
N GLY A 52 20.88 -7.05 12.48
CA GLY A 52 20.21 -7.41 13.72
C GLY A 52 21.10 -8.19 14.70
N PRO A 53 20.73 -8.28 15.99
CA PRO A 53 21.49 -9.03 16.99
C PRO A 53 21.65 -10.53 16.68
N GLY A 54 20.75 -11.10 15.87
CA GLY A 54 20.80 -12.51 15.46
C GLY A 54 21.67 -12.75 14.21
N ASP A 55 22.06 -11.71 13.49
CA ASP A 55 22.75 -11.83 12.20
C ASP A 55 24.24 -12.16 12.35
N ALA A 56 24.80 -11.99 13.55
CA ALA A 56 26.15 -12.42 13.91
C ALA A 56 26.36 -13.94 13.75
N ARG A 57 25.27 -14.74 13.71
CA ARG A 57 25.33 -16.18 13.43
C ARG A 57 25.43 -16.50 11.93
N ILE A 58 25.09 -15.53 11.10
CA ILE A 58 24.94 -15.68 9.64
C ILE A 58 26.15 -15.10 8.92
N SER A 59 26.70 -13.99 9.43
CA SER A 59 27.88 -13.32 8.89
C SER A 59 28.81 -12.91 10.03
N SER A 60 30.11 -13.13 9.86
CA SER A 60 31.15 -12.64 10.79
C SER A 60 31.22 -11.11 10.83
N ASP A 61 30.77 -10.46 9.76
CA ASP A 61 30.87 -9.01 9.57
C ASP A 61 29.61 -8.27 10.08
N ALA A 62 28.68 -8.99 10.72
CA ALA A 62 27.45 -8.41 11.23
C ALA A 62 27.67 -7.70 12.57
N VAL A 63 27.90 -6.39 12.51
CA VAL A 63 27.90 -5.50 13.67
C VAL A 63 26.49 -4.93 13.86
N PRO A 64 25.80 -5.19 14.99
CA PRO A 64 24.43 -4.74 15.20
C PRO A 64 24.29 -3.21 15.06
N GLY A 65 23.31 -2.78 14.26
CA GLY A 65 23.03 -1.36 14.02
C GLY A 65 23.80 -0.72 12.88
N GLU A 66 24.78 -1.41 12.29
CA GLU A 66 25.43 -0.93 11.07
C GLU A 66 24.56 -1.13 9.83
N PHE A 67 24.70 -0.20 8.88
CA PHE A 67 24.02 -0.25 7.60
C PHE A 67 24.54 -1.41 6.73
N THR A 68 23.64 -2.13 6.08
CA THR A 68 23.96 -3.27 5.23
C THR A 68 22.96 -3.44 4.09
N THR A 69 23.45 -3.95 2.97
CA THR A 69 22.64 -4.39 1.82
C THR A 69 22.66 -5.90 1.63
N ALA A 70 23.37 -6.63 2.49
CA ALA A 70 23.60 -8.06 2.35
C ALA A 70 22.31 -8.88 2.45
N HIS A 71 21.32 -8.44 3.25
CA HIS A 71 20.02 -9.11 3.33
C HIS A 71 19.32 -9.12 1.97
N TRP A 72 19.31 -7.99 1.26
CA TRP A 72 18.68 -7.86 -0.05
C TRP A 72 19.37 -8.69 -1.12
N GLU A 73 20.71 -8.66 -1.16
CA GLU A 73 21.48 -9.49 -2.08
C GLU A 73 21.23 -10.98 -1.84
N ARG A 74 21.26 -11.42 -0.57
CA ARG A 74 20.99 -12.81 -0.21
C ARG A 74 19.55 -13.24 -0.52
N LEU A 75 18.58 -12.35 -0.30
CA LEU A 75 17.16 -12.65 -0.48
C LEU A 75 16.77 -12.70 -1.97
N LEU A 76 17.38 -11.87 -2.81
CA LEU A 76 17.03 -11.76 -4.24
C LEU A 76 17.92 -12.61 -5.15
N MET A 77 19.22 -12.70 -4.83
CA MET A 77 20.24 -13.36 -5.67
C MET A 77 20.95 -14.53 -4.97
N GLY A 78 20.84 -14.64 -3.64
CA GLY A 78 21.49 -15.70 -2.88
C GLY A 78 20.89 -17.09 -3.11
N ARG A 79 21.54 -18.11 -2.55
CA ARG A 79 21.14 -19.54 -2.66
C ARG A 79 19.71 -19.84 -2.21
N VAL A 80 19.15 -19.00 -1.33
CA VAL A 80 17.80 -19.16 -0.78
C VAL A 80 16.74 -18.39 -1.56
N ALA A 81 17.14 -17.51 -2.49
CA ALA A 81 16.25 -16.57 -3.16
C ALA A 81 15.11 -17.26 -3.91
N ASN A 82 15.40 -18.36 -4.61
CA ASN A 82 14.38 -19.07 -5.37
C ASN A 82 13.26 -19.63 -4.48
N LYS A 83 13.64 -20.24 -3.34
CA LYS A 83 12.68 -20.87 -2.42
C LYS A 83 11.94 -19.84 -1.55
N MET A 84 12.60 -18.75 -1.18
CA MET A 84 12.04 -17.77 -0.25
C MET A 84 11.25 -16.66 -0.93
N VAL A 85 11.62 -16.25 -2.16
CA VAL A 85 11.01 -15.10 -2.85
C VAL A 85 10.36 -15.54 -4.15
N TRP A 86 11.14 -16.06 -5.09
CA TRP A 86 10.67 -16.19 -6.48
C TRP A 86 9.59 -17.25 -6.68
N GLN A 87 9.76 -18.42 -6.07
CA GLN A 87 8.78 -19.51 -6.19
C GLN A 87 7.44 -19.16 -5.50
N PRO A 88 7.41 -18.69 -4.23
CA PRO A 88 6.16 -18.22 -3.61
C PRO A 88 5.52 -17.06 -4.39
N LEU A 89 6.32 -16.09 -4.85
CA LEU A 89 5.82 -14.95 -5.64
C LEU A 89 5.13 -15.43 -6.92
N ALA A 90 5.75 -16.33 -7.67
CA ALA A 90 5.16 -16.90 -8.88
C ALA A 90 3.85 -17.63 -8.58
N HIS A 91 3.80 -18.43 -7.51
CA HIS A 91 2.56 -19.08 -7.08
C HIS A 91 1.47 -18.07 -6.74
N THR A 92 1.76 -17.01 -6.00
CA THR A 92 0.78 -15.96 -5.67
C THR A 92 0.31 -15.17 -6.88
N MET A 93 1.20 -14.87 -7.83
CA MET A 93 0.83 -14.19 -9.08
C MET A 93 -0.10 -15.06 -9.92
N VAL A 94 0.22 -16.35 -10.07
CA VAL A 94 -0.62 -17.29 -10.84
C VAL A 94 -1.98 -17.46 -10.17
N THR A 95 -2.03 -17.74 -8.87
CA THR A 95 -3.30 -17.94 -8.16
C THR A 95 -4.14 -16.67 -8.13
N GLY A 96 -3.53 -15.51 -7.86
CA GLY A 96 -4.22 -14.22 -7.89
C GLY A 96 -4.79 -13.87 -9.26
N THR A 97 -4.02 -14.12 -10.33
CA THR A 97 -4.46 -13.88 -11.71
C THR A 97 -5.62 -14.79 -12.09
N ILE A 98 -5.52 -16.09 -11.81
CA ILE A 98 -6.60 -17.05 -12.08
C ILE A 98 -7.87 -16.66 -11.29
N ALA A 99 -7.73 -16.32 -10.02
CA ALA A 99 -8.85 -15.89 -9.18
C ALA A 99 -9.53 -14.62 -9.75
N ALA A 100 -8.74 -13.62 -10.18
CA ALA A 100 -9.27 -12.41 -10.79
C ALA A 100 -10.01 -12.68 -12.11
N LEU A 101 -9.44 -13.54 -12.97
CA LEU A 101 -10.07 -13.93 -14.23
C LEU A 101 -11.38 -14.68 -14.00
N LEU A 102 -11.41 -15.63 -13.05
CA LEU A 102 -12.62 -16.35 -12.69
C LEU A 102 -13.69 -15.42 -12.09
N ALA A 103 -13.29 -14.50 -11.21
CA ALA A 103 -14.20 -13.52 -10.64
C ALA A 103 -14.80 -12.61 -11.72
N LEU A 104 -13.99 -12.15 -12.68
CA LEU A 104 -14.46 -11.33 -13.79
C LEU A 104 -15.39 -12.11 -14.72
N PHE A 105 -15.04 -13.36 -15.03
CA PHE A 105 -15.84 -14.22 -15.90
C PHE A 105 -17.20 -14.54 -15.28
N LEU A 106 -17.22 -15.01 -14.03
CA LEU A 106 -18.45 -15.33 -13.31
C LEU A 106 -19.29 -14.08 -13.03
N GLY A 107 -18.65 -13.00 -12.58
CA GLY A 107 -19.31 -11.72 -12.37
C GLY A 107 -19.91 -11.16 -13.66
N GLY A 108 -19.20 -11.31 -14.78
CA GLY A 108 -19.67 -10.93 -16.12
C GLY A 108 -20.87 -11.74 -16.59
N ILE A 109 -20.84 -13.07 -16.42
CA ILE A 109 -21.98 -13.95 -16.72
C ILE A 109 -23.19 -13.57 -15.88
N LEU A 110 -23.01 -13.39 -14.57
CA LEU A 110 -24.08 -13.01 -13.66
C LEU A 110 -24.68 -11.64 -14.05
N ALA A 111 -23.81 -10.66 -14.33
CA ALA A 111 -24.25 -9.33 -14.77
C ALA A 111 -25.03 -9.41 -16.09
N TRP A 112 -24.59 -10.24 -17.03
CA TRP A 112 -25.31 -10.44 -18.29
C TRP A 112 -26.70 -11.05 -18.06
N PHE A 113 -26.82 -12.09 -17.23
CA PHE A 113 -28.11 -12.68 -16.87
C PHE A 113 -29.04 -11.67 -16.21
N VAL A 114 -28.53 -10.86 -15.27
CA VAL A 114 -29.32 -9.83 -14.59
C VAL A 114 -29.79 -8.73 -15.55
N VAL A 115 -29.01 -8.38 -16.58
CA VAL A 115 -29.38 -7.32 -17.53
C VAL A 115 -30.29 -7.83 -18.64
N ARG A 116 -30.00 -9.02 -19.19
CA ARG A 116 -30.61 -9.54 -20.42
C ARG A 116 -31.67 -10.63 -20.20
N SER A 117 -31.82 -11.17 -19.00
CA SER A 117 -32.85 -12.18 -18.70
C SER A 117 -33.88 -11.65 -17.69
N ASP A 118 -35.16 -11.93 -17.93
CA ASP A 118 -36.23 -11.68 -16.96
C ASP A 118 -36.23 -12.79 -15.90
N LEU A 119 -35.35 -12.62 -14.92
CA LEU A 119 -35.24 -13.52 -13.76
C LEU A 119 -36.31 -13.15 -12.71
N PRO A 120 -37.02 -14.14 -12.13
CA PRO A 120 -37.94 -13.89 -11.01
C PRO A 120 -37.14 -13.40 -9.79
N GLY A 121 -37.50 -12.24 -9.24
CA GLY A 121 -36.81 -11.60 -8.10
C GLY A 121 -35.93 -10.38 -8.43
N ARG A 122 -36.00 -9.83 -9.65
CA ARG A 122 -35.22 -8.66 -10.13
C ARG A 122 -35.60 -7.29 -9.51
N LYS A 123 -36.32 -7.24 -8.38
CA LYS A 123 -36.75 -6.00 -7.71
C LYS A 123 -36.29 -5.97 -6.26
#